data_AF-A0A7V6D1G8-F1
#
_entry.id   AF-A0A7V6D1G8-F1
#
_cell.length_a   1.000
_cell.length_b   1.000
_cell.length_c   1.000
_cell.angle_alpha   90.00
_cell.angle_beta   90.00
_cell.angle_gamma   90.00
#
_symmetry.space_group_name_H-M   'P 1'
#
loop_
_entity.id
_entity.type
_entity.pdbx_description
1 polymer ?
#
loop_
_entity_poly.entity_id
_entity_poly.type
_entity_poly.pdbx_seq_one_letter_code
_entity_poly.pdbx_strand_id
1 'polypeptide(L)'
;MEGIGEVLVRWLHLGAVTTVAGGLLWTLLIEATWSRLARWWLAGATMVAIGSGLYLLFASHHAPKGYHLWIGVKILFAAHTLAVSAKLAVSPAALVHAKRLLIGAVASAWIALLIAAYVHQMK
;
A
#
# COMPACT_ATOMS: atom_id res chain seq x y z
N MET A 1 22.92 -9.41 -11.26
CA MET A 1 22.90 -9.70 -9.81
C MET A 1 22.21 -8.53 -9.15
N GLU A 2 21.06 -8.74 -8.51
CA GLU A 2 20.41 -7.67 -7.74
C GLU A 2 21.39 -7.18 -6.66
N GLY A 3 21.59 -5.87 -6.57
CA GLY A 3 22.42 -5.30 -5.50
C GLY A 3 21.71 -5.46 -4.16
N ILE A 4 22.46 -5.60 -3.06
CA ILE A 4 21.87 -5.72 -1.71
C ILE A 4 20.88 -4.57 -1.40
N GLY A 5 21.10 -3.38 -1.98
CA GLY A 5 20.21 -2.23 -1.87
C GLY A 5 18.82 -2.45 -2.50
N GLU A 6 18.74 -3.11 -3.67
CA GLU A 6 17.45 -3.38 -4.33
C GLU A 6 16.60 -4.36 -3.51
N VAL A 7 17.24 -5.40 -2.99
CA VAL A 7 16.62 -6.38 -2.10
C VAL A 7 16.07 -5.69 -0.85
N LEU A 8 16.88 -4.84 -0.20
CA LEU A 8 16.47 -4.09 0.99
C LEU A 8 15.28 -3.16 0.70
N VAL A 9 15.28 -2.44 -0.42
CA VAL A 9 14.16 -1.56 -0.79
C VAL A 9 12.89 -2.36 -1.04
N ARG A 10 12.97 -3.54 -1.67
CA ARG A 10 11.81 -4.44 -1.86
C ARG A 10 11.25 -4.92 -0.53
N TRP A 11 12.09 -5.36 0.40
CA TRP A 11 11.65 -5.76 1.73
C TRP A 11 11.03 -4.60 2.52
N LEU A 12 11.64 -3.42 2.45
CA LEU A 12 11.11 -2.21 3.07
C LEU A 12 9.74 -1.85 2.51
N HIS A 13 9.56 -1.91 1.19
CA HIS A 13 8.28 -1.66 0.52
C HIS A 13 7.22 -2.66 0.98
N LEU A 14 7.55 -3.96 1.00
CA LEU A 14 6.63 -5.02 1.42
C LEU A 14 6.21 -4.86 2.89
N GLY A 15 7.15 -4.55 3.79
CA GLY A 15 6.85 -4.28 5.19
C GLY A 15 5.91 -3.09 5.36
N ALA A 16 6.15 -2.00 4.64
CA ALA A 16 5.32 -0.80 4.66
C ALA A 16 3.90 -1.05 4.13
N VAL A 17 3.77 -1.72 2.98
CA VAL A 17 2.46 -2.06 2.39
C VAL A 17 1.68 -3.01 3.30
N THR A 18 2.33 -4.00 3.89
CA THR A 18 1.71 -4.95 4.83
C THR A 18 1.21 -4.24 6.09
N THR A 19 1.99 -3.28 6.61
CA THR A 19 1.59 -2.47 7.77
C THR A 19 0.36 -1.62 7.47
N VAL A 20 0.31 -0.99 6.29
CA VAL A 20 -0.85 -0.19 5.84
C VAL A 20 -2.09 -1.07 5.67
N ALA A 21 -1.98 -2.18 4.92
CA ALA A 21 -3.09 -3.08 4.67
C ALA A 21 -3.61 -3.73 5.97
N GLY A 22 -2.70 -4.18 6.83
CA GLY A 22 -3.01 -4.75 8.14
C GLY A 22 -3.67 -3.75 9.07
N GLY A 23 -3.20 -2.50 9.10
CA GLY A 23 -3.81 -1.43 9.88
C GLY A 23 -5.24 -1.10 9.44
N LEU A 24 -5.47 -1.01 8.13
CA LEU A 24 -6.81 -0.80 7.59
C LEU A 24 -7.75 -1.97 7.94
N LEU A 25 -7.27 -3.21 7.77
CA LEU A 25 -8.04 -4.41 8.12
C LEU A 25 -8.35 -4.48 9.62
N TRP A 26 -7.37 -4.21 10.48
CA TRP A 26 -7.55 -4.17 11.93
C TRP A 26 -8.62 -3.16 12.35
N THR A 27 -8.58 -1.96 11.76
CA THR A 27 -9.58 -0.91 12.01
C THR A 27 -10.97 -1.35 11.57
N LEU A 28 -11.06 -2.02 10.42
CA LEU A 28 -12.32 -2.55 9.90
C LEU A 28 -12.92 -3.63 10.82
N LEU A 29 -12.08 -4.49 11.39
CA LEU A 29 -12.54 -5.64 12.19
C LEU A 29 -12.88 -5.28 13.64
N ILE A 30 -12.12 -4.37 14.25
CA ILE A 30 -12.17 -4.14 15.70
C ILE A 30 -12.78 -2.78 16.04
N GLU A 31 -12.99 -1.91 15.04
CA GLU A 31 -13.54 -0.55 15.23
C GLU A 31 -12.74 0.26 16.27
N ALA A 32 -11.46 -0.09 16.45
CA ALA A 32 -10.63 0.46 17.51
C ALA A 32 -10.15 1.87 17.18
N THR A 33 -10.12 2.73 18.19
CA THR A 33 -9.41 4.00 18.11
C THR A 33 -7.91 3.76 18.23
N TRP A 34 -7.15 4.42 17.36
CA TRP A 34 -5.71 4.24 17.30
C TRP A 34 -4.99 5.12 18.32
N SER A 35 -4.03 4.55 19.04
CA SER A 35 -3.11 5.33 19.87
C SER A 35 -2.32 6.33 19.01
N ARG A 36 -1.82 7.41 19.63
CA ARG A 36 -0.99 8.40 18.90
C ARG A 36 0.21 7.74 18.23
N LEU A 37 0.89 6.82 18.92
CA LEU A 37 2.03 6.10 18.39
C LEU A 37 1.65 5.24 17.16
N ALA A 38 0.53 4.52 17.23
CA ALA A 38 0.06 3.70 16.11
C ALA A 38 -0.24 4.55 14.86
N ARG A 39 -0.81 5.75 15.04
CA ARG A 39 -1.06 6.69 13.92
C ARG A 39 0.22 7.18 13.28
N TRP A 40 1.27 7.47 14.08
CA TRP A 40 2.58 7.84 13.54
C TRP A 40 3.22 6.70 12.76
N TRP A 41 3.12 5.46 13.25
CA TRP A 41 3.59 4.29 12.51
C TRP A 41 2.85 4.09 11.20
N LEU A 42 1.51 4.24 11.19
CA LEU A 42 0.72 4.15 9.97
C LEU A 42 1.08 5.25 8.96
N ALA A 43 1.27 6.49 9.43
CA ALA A 43 1.72 7.60 8.59
C ALA A 43 3.12 7.33 8.03
N GLY A 44 4.07 6.87 8.87
CA GLY A 44 5.41 6.50 8.45
C GLY A 44 5.40 5.38 7.41
N ALA A 45 4.64 4.31 7.65
CA ALA A 45 4.47 3.21 6.70
C ALA A 45 3.85 3.68 5.38
N THR A 46 2.86 4.58 5.44
CA THR A 46 2.26 5.19 4.24
C THR A 46 3.31 5.96 3.43
N MET A 47 4.14 6.79 4.09
CA MET A 47 5.21 7.54 3.42
C MET A 47 6.30 6.63 2.84
N VAL A 48 6.70 5.60 3.58
CA VAL A 48 7.68 4.60 3.11
C VAL A 48 7.13 3.85 1.90
N ALA A 49 5.85 3.43 1.92
CA ALA A 49 5.22 2.74 0.80
C ALA A 49 5.19 3.61 -0.47
N ILE A 50 4.90 4.91 -0.34
CA ILE A 50 4.96 5.87 -1.44
C ILE A 50 6.39 5.98 -1.98
N GLY A 51 7.36 6.31 -1.12
CA GLY A 51 8.74 6.57 -1.54
C GLY A 51 9.38 5.35 -2.19
N SER A 52 9.29 4.19 -1.53
CA SER A 52 9.83 2.94 -2.06
C SER A 52 9.08 2.45 -3.31
N GLY A 53 7.76 2.67 -3.39
CA GLY A 53 6.97 2.33 -4.57
C GLY A 53 7.36 3.14 -5.80
N LEU A 54 7.58 4.44 -5.64
CA LEU A 54 8.08 5.31 -6.71
C LEU A 54 9.48 4.92 -7.15
N TYR A 55 10.39 4.65 -6.21
CA TYR A 55 11.73 4.18 -6.53
C TYR A 55 11.72 2.89 -7.38
N LEU A 56 10.96 1.88 -6.96
CA LEU A 56 10.84 0.60 -7.68
C LEU A 56 10.18 0.75 -9.05
N LEU A 57 9.26 1.71 -9.20
CA LEU A 57 8.62 2.02 -10.48
C LEU A 57 9.65 2.55 -11.48
N PHE A 58 10.47 3.52 -11.09
CA PHE A 58 11.48 4.13 -11.97
C PHE A 58 12.69 3.22 -12.23
N ALA A 59 13.02 2.31 -11.30
CA ALA A 59 14.08 1.33 -11.48
C ALA A 59 13.76 0.21 -12.49
N SER A 60 12.50 0.07 -12.93
CA SER A 60 12.09 -0.98 -13.87
C SER A 60 12.39 -0.57 -15.33
N HIS A 61 13.29 -1.27 -16.03
CA HIS A 61 13.75 -0.89 -17.39
C HIS A 61 13.30 -1.79 -18.56
N HIS A 62 12.70 -2.95 -18.31
CA HIS A 62 12.21 -3.85 -19.37
C HIS A 62 10.76 -4.25 -19.10
N ALA A 63 9.85 -3.84 -19.98
CA ALA A 63 8.42 -4.01 -19.81
C ALA A 63 7.79 -4.67 -21.06
N PRO A 64 7.20 -5.88 -20.95
CA PRO A 64 6.47 -6.49 -22.05
C PRO A 64 5.18 -5.69 -22.38
N LYS A 65 4.61 -5.94 -23.57
CA LYS A 65 3.37 -5.28 -24.01
C LYS A 65 2.25 -5.51 -22.97
N GLY A 66 1.60 -4.45 -22.52
CA GLY A 66 0.54 -4.49 -21.50
C GLY A 66 1.01 -4.29 -20.05
N TYR A 67 2.32 -4.34 -19.78
CA TYR A 67 2.88 -4.10 -18.44
C TYR A 67 2.48 -2.73 -17.86
N HIS A 68 2.59 -1.67 -18.66
CA HIS A 68 2.28 -0.31 -18.22
C HIS A 68 0.81 -0.11 -17.85
N LEU A 69 -0.11 -0.80 -18.54
CA LEU A 69 -1.54 -0.75 -18.22
C LEU A 69 -1.81 -1.34 -16.83
N TRP A 70 -1.29 -2.54 -16.57
CA TRP A 70 -1.45 -3.20 -15.28
C TRP A 70 -0.78 -2.43 -14.14
N ILE A 71 0.38 -1.84 -14.40
CA ILE A 71 1.04 -0.94 -13.44
C ILE A 71 0.18 0.30 -13.15
N GLY A 72 -0.42 0.92 -14.17
CA GLY A 72 -1.35 2.03 -13.99
C GLY A 72 -2.53 1.67 -13.08
N VAL A 73 -3.19 0.53 -13.35
CA VAL A 73 -4.30 0.03 -12.53
C VAL A 73 -3.84 -0.24 -11.09
N LYS A 74 -2.68 -0.87 -10.90
CA LYS A 74 -2.09 -1.09 -9.57
C LYS A 74 -1.87 0.22 -8.82
N ILE A 75 -1.33 1.24 -9.49
CA ILE A 75 -1.08 2.55 -8.89
C ILE A 75 -2.39 3.21 -8.43
N LEU A 76 -3.47 3.09 -9.20
CA LEU A 76 -4.79 3.63 -8.80
C LEU A 76 -5.32 2.97 -7.52
N PHE A 77 -5.26 1.63 -7.43
CA PHE A 77 -5.67 0.91 -6.22
C PHE A 77 -4.76 1.21 -5.02
N ALA A 78 -3.45 1.31 -5.24
CA ALA A 78 -2.50 1.71 -4.21
C ALA A 78 -2.79 3.14 -3.72
N ALA A 79 -3.03 4.08 -4.64
CA ALA A 79 -3.36 5.46 -4.29
C ALA A 79 -4.64 5.55 -3.44
N HIS A 80 -5.69 4.80 -3.78
CA HIS A 80 -6.91 4.75 -2.96
C HIS A 80 -6.63 4.22 -1.54
N THR A 81 -5.88 3.12 -1.45
CA THR A 81 -5.48 2.51 -0.17
C THR A 81 -4.69 3.50 0.69
N LEU A 82 -3.70 4.17 0.10
CA LEU A 82 -2.84 5.13 0.78
C LEU A 82 -3.61 6.40 1.19
N ALA A 83 -4.57 6.86 0.38
CA ALA A 83 -5.41 8.00 0.72
C ALA A 83 -6.29 7.70 1.95
N VAL A 84 -6.90 6.52 2.02
CA VAL A 84 -7.69 6.11 3.19
C VAL A 84 -6.80 5.89 4.42
N SER A 85 -5.61 5.31 4.25
CA SER A 85 -4.60 5.17 5.32
C SER A 85 -4.17 6.53 5.88
N ALA A 86 -3.85 7.49 5.02
CA ALA A 86 -3.48 8.84 5.43
C ALA A 86 -4.62 9.53 6.19
N LYS A 87 -5.85 9.42 5.68
CA LYS A 87 -7.04 9.93 6.36
C LYS A 87 -7.25 9.25 7.72
N LEU A 88 -6.95 7.95 7.85
CA LEU A 88 -7.04 7.21 9.11
C LEU A 88 -6.01 7.72 10.13
N ALA A 89 -4.79 7.98 9.69
CA ALA A 89 -3.74 8.52 10.54
C ALA A 89 -4.08 9.94 11.07
N VAL A 90 -4.72 10.77 10.25
CA VAL A 90 -5.09 12.16 10.64
C VAL A 90 -6.38 12.20 11.46
N SER A 91 -7.43 11.49 11.01
CA SER A 91 -8.78 11.58 11.56
C SER A 91 -9.41 10.20 11.81
N PRO A 92 -8.91 9.46 12.81
CA PRO A 92 -9.34 8.07 13.04
C PRO A 92 -10.83 7.93 13.36
N ALA A 93 -11.38 8.82 14.19
CA ALA A 93 -12.79 8.78 14.59
C ALA A 93 -13.76 8.91 13.39
N ALA A 94 -13.37 9.66 12.37
CA ALA A 94 -14.19 9.87 11.17
C ALA A 94 -14.23 8.62 10.26
N LEU A 95 -13.22 7.76 10.33
CA LEU A 95 -13.13 6.56 9.48
C LEU A 95 -13.68 5.30 10.14
N VAL A 96 -13.66 5.20 11.47
CA VAL A 96 -14.32 4.10 12.20
C VAL A 96 -15.80 4.00 11.80
N HIS A 97 -16.48 5.13 11.62
CA HIS A 97 -17.88 5.18 11.21
C HIS A 97 -18.08 5.03 9.69
N ALA A 98 -17.02 5.14 8.90
CA ALA A 98 -17.08 5.09 7.43
C ALA A 98 -16.66 3.71 6.90
N LYS A 99 -17.27 2.64 7.42
CA LYS A 99 -16.97 1.24 7.06
C LYS A 99 -16.87 0.99 5.56
N ARG A 100 -17.74 1.61 4.74
CA ARG A 100 -17.71 1.48 3.27
C ARG A 100 -16.37 1.91 2.67
N LEU A 101 -15.76 2.99 3.17
CA LEU A 101 -14.46 3.47 2.70
C LEU A 101 -13.34 2.52 3.12
N LEU A 102 -13.39 1.99 4.35
CA LEU A 102 -12.41 1.03 4.84
C LEU A 102 -12.48 -0.29 4.05
N ILE A 103 -13.67 -0.81 3.77
CA ILE A 103 -13.86 -2.01 2.95
C ILE A 103 -13.29 -1.78 1.55
N GLY A 104 -13.60 -0.65 0.91
CA GLY A 104 -13.05 -0.29 -0.40
C GLY A 104 -11.52 -0.21 -0.40
N ALA A 105 -10.94 0.38 0.65
CA ALA A 105 -9.49 0.49 0.80
C ALA A 105 -8.81 -0.87 1.02
N VAL A 106 -9.38 -1.71 1.89
CA VAL A 106 -8.87 -3.06 2.13
C VAL A 106 -8.95 -3.89 0.83
N ALA A 107 -10.09 -3.89 0.15
CA ALA A 107 -10.26 -4.58 -1.13
C ALA A 107 -9.26 -4.07 -2.18
N SER A 108 -9.05 -2.75 -2.25
CA SER A 108 -8.08 -2.13 -3.14
C SER A 108 -6.64 -2.56 -2.84
N ALA A 109 -6.27 -2.67 -1.56
CA ALA A 109 -4.96 -3.15 -1.14
C ALA A 109 -4.71 -4.59 -1.62
N TRP A 110 -5.70 -5.47 -1.44
CA TRP A 110 -5.63 -6.86 -1.91
C TRP A 110 -5.55 -6.95 -3.43
N ILE A 111 -6.37 -6.18 -4.16
CA ILE A 111 -6.32 -6.15 -5.63
C ILE A 111 -4.95 -5.66 -6.11
N ALA A 112 -4.39 -4.62 -5.50
CA ALA A 112 -3.05 -4.11 -5.85
C ALA A 112 -1.95 -5.17 -5.62
N LEU A 113 -2.05 -5.97 -4.57
CA LEU A 113 -1.14 -7.10 -4.29
C LEU A 113 -1.30 -8.22 -5.31
N LEU A 114 -2.53 -8.59 -5.67
CA LEU A 114 -2.81 -9.61 -6.69
C LEU A 114 -2.26 -9.18 -8.06
N ILE A 115 -2.46 -7.92 -8.45
CA ILE A 115 -1.87 -7.37 -9.67
C ILE A 115 -0.34 -7.39 -9.59
N ALA A 116 0.25 -7.07 -8.42
CA ALA A 116 1.70 -7.14 -8.26
C ALA A 116 2.24 -8.57 -8.48
N ALA A 117 1.57 -9.57 -7.92
CA ALA A 117 1.94 -10.98 -8.08
C ALA A 117 1.79 -11.43 -9.54
N TYR A 118 0.67 -11.06 -10.19
CA TYR A 118 0.44 -11.36 -11.60
C TYR A 118 1.47 -10.70 -12.52
N VAL A 119 1.76 -9.42 -12.31
CA VAL A 119 2.78 -8.67 -13.08
C VAL A 119 4.18 -9.24 -12.87
N HIS A 120 4.48 -9.75 -11.68
CA HIS A 120 5.77 -10.40 -11.42
C HIS A 120 5.94 -11.68 -12.25
N GLN A 121 4.87 -12.46 -12.46
CA GLN A 121 4.90 -13.67 -13.31
C GLN A 121 5.06 -13.35 -14.80
N MET A 122 4.72 -12.14 -15.23
CA MET A 122 4.86 -11.70 -16.62
C MET A 122 6.26 -11.16 -16.96
N LYS A 123 7.12 -10.91 -15.96
CA LYS A 123 8.50 -10.46 -16.14
C LYS A 123 9.42 -11.66 -16.35
#